data_AF-A0A929CPH0-F1
#
_entry.id   AF-A0A929CPH0-F1
#
_cell.length_a   1.000
_cell.length_b   1.000
_cell.length_c   1.000
_cell.angle_alpha   90.00
_cell.angle_beta   90.00
_cell.angle_gamma   90.00
#
_symmetry.space_group_name_H-M   'P 1'
#
loop_
_entity.id
_entity.type
_entity.pdbx_description
1 polymer ?
#
loop_
_entity_poly.entity_id
_entity_poly.type
_entity_poly.pdbx_seq_one_letter_code
_entity_poly.pdbx_strand_id
1 'polypeptide(L)'
;MDDLKKYFKDALGIETEINPLKAEKLKTLPVYITSEYSIQRIELYRKDLLLVFVKGNFTTERLRKHLDTIRAAFNTNTVAVISQLEAYKRLRLIEKKIPFIIPGKQMYLPDLLIDLKEFGTKPKEQPQAMQPATQLLLLYHLQIEPLEGINFKRIAKKLLYDAMTITRAAYYLHNMGFCTLQGTKEKLLHFENANAELWEKAEPMMNNPVKKTLHYSGWINDDNLYKSNINALAQYSDLNDDVIEYYAVEPGYTRLIG
;
A
#
# COMPACT_ATOMS: atom_id res chain seq x y z
N MET A 1 16.66 11.85 8.75
CA MET A 1 17.80 12.46 8.03
C MET A 1 18.50 11.42 7.19
N ASP A 2 18.70 10.21 7.71
CA ASP A 2 19.30 9.09 6.97
C ASP A 2 18.53 8.74 5.69
N ASP A 3 17.19 8.78 5.74
CA ASP A 3 16.34 8.55 4.55
C ASP A 3 16.63 9.52 3.40
N LEU A 4 16.94 10.80 3.69
CA LEU A 4 17.20 11.79 2.66
C LEU A 4 18.62 11.65 2.09
N LYS A 5 19.62 11.37 2.93
CA LYS A 5 20.99 11.07 2.47
C LYS A 5 21.01 9.82 1.60
N LYS A 6 20.33 8.76 2.04
CA LYS A 6 20.13 7.54 1.26
C LYS A 6 19.42 7.86 -0.06
N TYR A 7 18.38 8.67 -0.03
CA TYR A 7 17.68 9.07 -1.25
C TYR A 7 18.56 9.80 -2.25
N PHE A 8 19.43 10.71 -1.80
CA PHE A 8 20.42 11.35 -2.69
C PHE A 8 21.42 10.35 -3.28
N LYS A 9 21.89 9.40 -2.47
CA LYS A 9 22.79 8.34 -2.94
C LYS A 9 22.11 7.45 -3.99
N ASP A 10 20.88 7.00 -3.72
CA ASP A 10 20.15 6.08 -4.59
C ASP A 10 19.69 6.78 -5.90
N ALA A 11 19.18 8.01 -5.81
CA ALA A 11 18.60 8.72 -6.95
C ALA A 11 19.61 9.51 -7.79
N LEU A 12 20.66 10.07 -7.16
CA LEU A 12 21.66 10.90 -7.85
C LEU A 12 23.04 10.22 -7.93
N GLY A 13 23.30 9.16 -7.18
CA GLY A 13 24.63 8.55 -7.08
C GLY A 13 25.64 9.38 -6.28
N ILE A 14 25.19 10.33 -5.45
CA ILE A 14 26.06 11.30 -4.76
C ILE A 14 25.99 11.10 -3.25
N GLU A 15 27.16 10.96 -2.62
CA GLU A 15 27.30 11.07 -1.17
C GLU A 15 27.43 12.54 -0.79
N THR A 16 26.49 13.02 0.03
CA THR A 16 26.37 14.43 0.37
C THR A 16 26.24 14.61 1.87
N GLU A 17 26.93 15.60 2.41
CA GLU A 17 26.79 15.99 3.79
C GLU A 17 25.72 17.07 3.93
N ILE A 18 24.80 16.84 4.86
CA ILE A 18 23.77 17.80 5.23
C ILE A 18 24.19 18.42 6.54
N ASN A 19 24.47 19.72 6.51
CA ASN A 19 25.04 20.46 7.63
C ASN A 19 24.02 21.44 8.21
N PRO A 20 23.87 21.54 9.54
CA PRO A 20 22.98 22.53 10.14
C PRO A 20 23.48 23.94 9.84
N LEU A 21 22.55 24.89 9.67
CA LEU A 21 22.93 26.30 9.61
C LEU A 21 23.45 26.79 10.97
N LYS A 22 24.49 27.63 10.96
CA LYS A 22 24.97 28.29 12.19
C LYS A 22 23.84 29.12 12.82
N ALA A 23 23.70 29.06 14.14
CA ALA A 23 22.62 29.71 14.88
C ALA A 23 22.54 31.23 14.64
N GLU A 24 23.67 31.90 14.46
CA GLU A 24 23.75 33.33 14.14
C GLU A 24 23.05 33.68 12.83
N LYS A 25 23.19 32.82 11.83
CA LYS A 25 22.54 32.98 10.52
C LYS A 25 21.04 32.72 10.60
N LEU A 26 20.56 31.91 11.54
CA LEU A 26 19.12 31.70 11.74
C LEU A 26 18.44 32.90 12.40
N LYS A 27 19.17 33.71 13.18
CA LYS A 27 18.62 34.91 13.84
C LYS A 27 18.23 36.03 12.86
N THR A 28 18.70 35.99 11.61
CA THR A 28 18.32 36.97 10.58
C THR A 28 16.95 36.69 9.99
N LEU A 29 16.39 35.50 10.24
CA LEU A 29 15.07 35.13 9.74
C LEU A 29 13.95 35.54 10.71
N PRO A 30 12.77 35.89 10.16
CA PRO A 30 11.58 36.10 10.98
C PRO A 30 11.20 34.87 11.82
N VAL A 31 10.68 35.11 13.03
CA VAL A 31 10.31 34.06 14.00
C VAL A 31 9.30 33.05 13.43
N TYR A 32 8.39 33.48 12.57
CA TYR A 32 7.40 32.59 11.94
C TYR A 32 8.03 31.56 10.98
N ILE A 33 9.25 31.80 10.50
CA ILE A 33 10.00 30.85 9.67
C ILE A 33 10.76 29.87 10.57
N THR A 34 11.44 30.38 11.58
CA THR A 34 12.28 29.54 12.46
C THR A 34 11.45 28.61 13.35
N SER A 35 10.18 28.93 13.61
CA SER A 35 9.25 28.05 14.31
C SER A 35 8.69 26.92 13.42
N GLU A 36 8.38 27.21 12.16
CA GLU A 36 7.70 26.27 11.24
C GLU A 36 8.66 25.36 10.46
N TYR A 37 9.91 25.76 10.32
CA TYR A 37 10.89 25.04 9.51
C TYR A 37 12.16 24.69 10.27
N SER A 38 12.81 23.61 9.84
CA SER A 38 14.23 23.41 10.12
C SER A 38 15.00 23.67 8.83
N ILE A 39 16.10 24.41 8.90
CA ILE A 39 16.88 24.79 7.73
C ILE A 39 18.28 24.20 7.85
N GLN A 40 18.69 23.48 6.81
CA GLN A 40 20.01 22.87 6.70
C GLN A 40 20.63 23.23 5.36
N ARG A 41 21.95 23.18 5.27
CA ARG A 41 22.72 23.41 4.05
C ARG A 41 23.16 22.08 3.46
N ILE A 42 23.13 22.01 2.13
CA ILE A 42 23.67 20.91 1.35
C ILE A 42 24.37 21.49 0.11
N GLU A 43 25.40 20.81 -0.36
CA GLU A 43 26.01 21.07 -1.67
C GLU A 43 25.61 19.94 -2.63
N LEU A 44 24.94 20.27 -3.72
CA LEU A 44 24.60 19.34 -4.81
C LEU A 44 25.22 19.83 -6.11
N TYR A 45 26.00 18.99 -6.79
CA TYR A 45 26.66 19.34 -8.05
C TYR A 45 27.43 20.67 -8.01
N ARG A 46 28.18 20.92 -6.92
CA ARG A 46 28.91 22.18 -6.68
C ARG A 46 28.03 23.43 -6.56
N LYS A 47 26.73 23.25 -6.28
CA LYS A 47 25.80 24.33 -5.99
C LYS A 47 25.31 24.22 -4.56
N ASP A 48 25.46 25.31 -3.83
CA ASP A 48 24.93 25.47 -2.49
C ASP A 48 23.41 25.60 -2.51
N LEU A 49 22.75 24.84 -1.63
CA LEU A 49 21.30 24.84 -1.46
C LEU A 49 20.94 24.84 0.02
N LEU A 50 19.76 25.40 0.30
CA LEU A 50 19.13 25.35 1.61
C LEU A 50 17.94 24.39 1.59
N LEU A 51 18.05 23.32 2.37
CA LEU A 51 16.97 22.39 2.63
C LEU A 51 16.08 22.96 3.74
N VAL A 52 14.81 23.21 3.40
CA VAL A 52 13.80 23.76 4.29
C VAL A 52 12.81 22.65 4.64
N PHE A 53 12.99 22.01 5.79
CA PHE A 53 12.16 20.92 6.27
C PHE A 53 10.84 21.44 6.81
N VAL A 54 9.75 21.03 6.18
CA VAL A 54 8.39 21.47 6.53
C VAL A 54 7.84 20.60 7.66
N LYS A 55 7.55 21.19 8.83
CA LYS A 55 7.11 20.45 10.02
C LYS A 55 5.59 20.30 10.17
N GLY A 56 4.80 21.08 9.42
CA GLY A 56 3.35 21.13 9.57
C GLY A 56 2.60 21.39 8.27
N ASN A 57 1.31 21.69 8.40
CA ASN A 57 0.47 22.02 7.25
C ASN A 57 0.88 23.36 6.64
N PHE A 58 0.81 23.43 5.31
CA PHE A 58 1.11 24.63 4.56
C PHE A 58 0.16 24.78 3.37
N THR A 59 -0.02 26.02 2.94
CA THR A 59 -0.58 26.31 1.62
C THR A 59 0.56 26.55 0.65
N THR A 60 0.35 26.22 -0.62
CA THR A 60 1.38 26.37 -1.67
C THR A 60 1.89 27.82 -1.78
N GLU A 61 1.01 28.81 -1.61
CA GLU A 61 1.37 30.22 -1.62
C GLU A 61 2.23 30.64 -0.44
N ARG A 62 1.87 30.16 0.76
CA ARG A 62 2.62 30.44 1.98
C ARG A 62 4.03 29.84 1.89
N LEU A 63 4.13 28.58 1.48
CA LEU A 63 5.42 27.91 1.30
C LEU A 63 6.29 28.67 0.30
N ARG A 64 5.74 29.09 -0.84
CA ARG A 64 6.47 29.88 -1.83
C ARG A 64 7.06 31.15 -1.22
N LYS A 65 6.21 31.97 -0.58
CA LYS A 65 6.65 33.22 0.06
C LYS A 65 7.74 32.99 1.10
N HIS A 66 7.61 31.93 1.90
CA HIS A 66 8.60 31.59 2.92
C HIS A 66 9.94 31.16 2.29
N LEU A 67 9.91 30.31 1.25
CA LEU A 67 11.10 29.91 0.51
C LEU A 67 11.79 31.11 -0.15
N ASP A 68 11.04 32.04 -0.72
CA ASP A 68 11.57 33.27 -1.31
C ASP A 68 12.21 34.19 -0.26
N THR A 69 11.59 34.30 0.92
CA THR A 69 12.14 35.07 2.05
C THR A 69 13.46 34.50 2.53
N ILE A 70 13.53 33.17 2.69
CA ILE A 70 14.77 32.48 3.07
C ILE A 70 15.83 32.64 1.97
N ARG A 71 15.44 32.51 0.70
CA ARG A 71 16.33 32.66 -0.45
C ARG A 71 16.94 34.05 -0.48
N ALA A 72 16.13 35.10 -0.29
CA ALA A 72 16.59 36.48 -0.25
C ALA A 72 17.53 36.74 0.94
N ALA A 73 17.23 36.18 2.11
CA ALA A 73 18.06 36.37 3.31
C ALA A 73 19.47 35.75 3.20
N PHE A 74 19.61 34.64 2.47
CA PHE A 74 20.89 33.94 2.34
C PHE A 74 21.52 34.00 0.95
N ASN A 75 20.87 34.66 0.00
CA ASN A 75 21.25 34.67 -1.41
C ASN A 75 21.58 33.26 -1.96
N THR A 76 20.81 32.26 -1.54
CA THR A 76 21.04 30.83 -1.84
C THR A 76 19.71 30.18 -2.16
N ASN A 77 19.67 29.30 -3.17
CA ASN A 77 18.43 28.64 -3.58
C ASN A 77 17.88 27.76 -2.44
N THR A 78 16.56 27.72 -2.33
CA THR A 78 15.83 27.05 -1.25
C THR A 78 14.97 25.93 -1.81
N VAL A 79 14.93 24.82 -1.09
CA VAL A 79 14.22 23.60 -1.50
C VAL A 79 13.41 23.09 -0.32
N ALA A 80 12.11 22.91 -0.51
CA ALA A 80 11.26 22.35 0.53
C ALA A 80 11.47 20.83 0.65
N VAL A 81 11.77 20.33 1.85
CA VAL A 81 11.77 18.89 2.13
C VAL A 81 10.47 18.54 2.85
N ILE A 82 9.68 17.67 2.22
CA ILE A 82 8.32 17.32 2.65
C ILE A 82 8.23 15.81 2.79
N SER A 83 7.81 15.32 3.95
CA SER A 83 7.69 13.87 4.23
C SER A 83 6.55 13.22 3.44
N GLN A 84 5.40 13.87 3.39
CA GLN A 84 4.20 13.40 2.72
C GLN A 84 3.47 14.56 2.04
N LEU A 85 2.96 14.32 0.84
CA LEU A 85 2.27 15.32 0.05
C LEU A 85 1.15 14.70 -0.78
N GLU A 86 -0.04 15.30 -0.74
CA GLU A 86 -1.16 14.87 -1.56
C GLU A 86 -0.92 15.19 -3.04
N ALA A 87 -1.48 14.36 -3.93
CA ALA A 87 -1.24 14.46 -5.37
C ALA A 87 -1.59 15.83 -5.96
N TYR A 88 -2.69 16.45 -5.52
CA TYR A 88 -3.11 17.77 -6.00
C TYR A 88 -2.17 18.89 -5.53
N LYS A 89 -1.68 18.85 -4.28
CA LYS A 89 -0.70 19.85 -3.79
C LYS A 89 0.62 19.71 -4.52
N ARG A 90 1.04 18.48 -4.80
CA ARG A 90 2.23 18.17 -5.60
C ARG A 90 2.17 18.78 -6.99
N LEU A 91 1.06 18.59 -7.71
CA LEU A 91 0.86 19.22 -9.03
C LEU A 91 0.94 20.75 -8.93
N ARG A 92 0.31 21.34 -7.91
CA ARG A 92 0.33 22.80 -7.70
C ARG A 92 1.73 23.34 -7.37
N LEU A 93 2.60 22.57 -6.70
CA LEU A 93 4.00 22.96 -6.48
C LEU A 93 4.76 23.00 -7.80
N ILE A 94 4.56 22.00 -8.67
CA ILE A 94 5.19 21.91 -9.99
C ILE A 94 4.72 23.07 -10.90
N GLU A 95 3.41 23.32 -10.97
CA GLU A 95 2.83 24.44 -11.73
C GLU A 95 3.44 25.79 -11.35
N LYS A 96 3.70 25.96 -10.04
CA LYS A 96 4.30 27.19 -9.50
C LYS A 96 5.82 27.19 -9.46
N LYS A 97 6.46 26.15 -10.01
CA LYS A 97 7.93 25.97 -10.05
C LYS A 97 8.57 26.06 -8.68
N ILE A 98 7.89 25.58 -7.64
CA ILE A 98 8.40 25.60 -6.27
C ILE A 98 9.30 24.36 -6.10
N PRO A 99 10.60 24.51 -5.76
CA PRO A 99 11.49 23.38 -5.59
C PRO A 99 11.11 22.54 -4.36
N PHE A 100 11.00 21.23 -4.53
CA PHE A 100 10.69 20.32 -3.43
C PHE A 100 11.34 18.93 -3.56
N ILE A 101 11.51 18.27 -2.42
CA ILE A 101 11.97 16.89 -2.28
C ILE A 101 11.01 16.14 -1.38
N ILE A 102 10.51 15.00 -1.87
CA ILE A 102 9.80 13.99 -1.10
C ILE A 102 10.70 12.75 -1.07
N PRO A 103 11.42 12.49 0.04
CA PRO A 103 12.37 11.39 0.12
C PRO A 103 11.75 10.06 -0.32
N GLY A 104 12.41 9.38 -1.26
CA GLY A 104 11.95 8.10 -1.81
C GLY A 104 10.68 8.16 -2.67
N LYS A 105 10.27 9.35 -3.15
CA LYS A 105 9.12 9.50 -4.06
C LYS A 105 9.40 10.42 -5.24
N GLN A 106 9.84 11.66 -4.98
CA GLN A 106 10.07 12.63 -6.05
C GLN A 106 11.03 13.73 -5.62
N MET A 107 11.89 14.14 -6.55
CA MET A 107 12.79 15.28 -6.43
C MET A 107 12.54 16.24 -7.60
N TYR A 108 12.02 17.43 -7.31
CA TYR A 108 11.76 18.48 -8.29
C TYR A 108 12.58 19.72 -7.95
N LEU A 109 13.69 19.92 -8.66
CA LEU A 109 14.64 21.02 -8.46
C LEU A 109 14.79 21.80 -9.78
N PRO A 110 13.88 22.75 -10.09
CA PRO A 110 13.88 23.46 -11.36
C PRO A 110 15.17 24.27 -11.60
N ASP A 111 15.78 24.83 -10.56
CA ASP A 111 17.05 25.58 -10.64
C ASP A 111 18.25 24.69 -11.04
N LEU A 112 18.10 23.37 -10.91
CA LEU A 112 19.08 22.37 -11.32
C LEU A 112 18.64 21.57 -12.55
N LEU A 113 17.45 21.86 -13.10
CA LEU A 113 16.81 21.09 -14.18
C LEU A 113 16.57 19.62 -13.83
N ILE A 114 16.30 19.31 -12.56
CA ILE A 114 16.04 17.95 -12.07
C ILE A 114 14.53 17.77 -11.83
N ASP A 115 13.92 16.77 -12.47
CA ASP A 115 12.59 16.22 -12.13
C ASP A 115 12.66 14.69 -12.12
N LEU A 116 13.07 14.13 -10.98
CA LEU A 116 13.17 12.69 -10.77
C LEU A 116 11.93 12.19 -10.05
N LYS A 117 11.30 11.17 -10.61
CA LYS A 117 10.12 10.50 -10.05
C LYS A 117 10.47 9.04 -9.83
N GLU A 118 10.30 8.57 -8.61
CA GLU A 118 10.35 7.15 -8.33
C GLU A 118 9.08 6.51 -8.91
N PHE A 119 9.20 5.93 -10.11
CA PHE A 119 8.16 5.10 -10.69
C PHE A 119 8.21 3.73 -10.02
N GLY A 120 7.53 3.61 -8.90
CA GLY A 120 7.48 2.35 -8.19
C GLY A 120 6.90 2.57 -6.81
N THR A 121 5.67 2.10 -6.63
CA THR A 121 5.20 1.67 -5.32
C THR A 121 6.35 0.97 -4.62
N LYS A 122 6.82 1.51 -3.48
CA LYS A 122 7.40 0.65 -2.45
C LYS A 122 6.50 -0.59 -2.43
N PRO A 123 7.02 -1.83 -2.57
CA PRO A 123 6.20 -2.97 -2.25
C PRO A 123 5.66 -2.67 -0.86
N LYS A 124 4.35 -2.44 -0.75
CA LYS A 124 3.72 -2.53 0.55
C LYS A 124 4.21 -3.88 1.06
N GLU A 125 4.70 -3.96 2.29
CA GLU A 125 4.78 -5.24 2.98
C GLU A 125 3.38 -5.82 2.87
N GLN A 126 3.18 -6.67 1.86
CA GLN A 126 1.88 -7.24 1.63
C GLN A 126 1.70 -8.24 2.74
N PRO A 127 0.54 -8.24 3.40
CA PRO A 127 0.29 -9.19 4.45
C PRO A 127 0.61 -10.57 3.93
N GLN A 128 1.42 -11.32 4.67
CA GLN A 128 1.82 -12.68 4.30
C GLN A 128 0.59 -13.58 4.12
N ALA A 129 -0.51 -13.24 4.81
CA ALA A 129 -1.79 -13.92 4.73
C ALA A 129 -2.74 -13.30 3.70
N MET A 130 -3.32 -14.17 2.88
CA MET A 130 -4.24 -13.84 1.80
C MET A 130 -5.60 -13.37 2.34
N GLN A 131 -6.11 -12.26 1.83
CA GLN A 131 -7.45 -11.78 2.24
C GLN A 131 -8.55 -12.74 1.73
N PRO A 132 -9.72 -12.84 2.40
CA PRO A 132 -10.78 -13.77 2.00
C PRO A 132 -11.22 -13.65 0.53
N ALA A 133 -11.35 -12.42 0.02
CA ALA A 133 -11.71 -12.20 -1.38
C ALA A 133 -10.63 -12.68 -2.36
N THR A 134 -9.36 -12.62 -1.95
CA THR A 134 -8.24 -13.12 -2.76
C THR A 134 -8.18 -14.65 -2.73
N GLN A 135 -8.45 -15.27 -1.58
CA GLN A 135 -8.62 -16.72 -1.45
C GLN A 135 -9.75 -17.21 -2.34
N LEU A 136 -10.92 -16.55 -2.28
CA LEU A 136 -12.06 -16.95 -3.10
C LEU A 136 -11.73 -16.86 -4.60
N LEU A 137 -11.08 -15.78 -5.05
CA LEU A 137 -10.69 -15.62 -6.45
C LEU A 137 -9.81 -16.79 -6.91
N LEU A 138 -8.79 -17.14 -6.14
CA LEU A 138 -7.88 -18.22 -6.49
C LEU A 138 -8.58 -19.60 -6.42
N LEU A 139 -9.34 -19.87 -5.36
CA LEU A 139 -10.08 -21.12 -5.21
C LEU A 139 -11.10 -21.32 -6.34
N TYR A 140 -11.79 -20.25 -6.75
CA TYR A 140 -12.73 -20.28 -7.87
C TYR A 140 -12.02 -20.66 -9.19
N HIS A 141 -10.83 -20.08 -9.44
CA HIS A 141 -10.00 -20.45 -10.60
C HIS A 141 -9.60 -21.93 -10.56
N LEU A 142 -9.25 -22.45 -9.39
CA LEU A 142 -8.75 -23.82 -9.22
C LEU A 142 -9.87 -24.88 -9.28
N GLN A 143 -11.05 -24.58 -8.73
CA GLN A 143 -12.10 -25.59 -8.48
C GLN A 143 -13.34 -25.46 -9.35
N ILE A 144 -13.70 -24.26 -9.80
CA ILE A 144 -14.99 -24.02 -10.48
C ILE A 144 -14.78 -23.80 -11.97
N GLU A 145 -14.00 -22.79 -12.36
CA GLU A 145 -13.69 -22.53 -13.77
C GLU A 145 -12.42 -21.66 -13.92
N PRO A 146 -11.65 -21.84 -15.01
CA PRO A 146 -10.46 -21.04 -15.25
C PRO A 146 -10.78 -19.55 -15.43
N LEU A 147 -10.17 -18.71 -14.57
CA LEU A 147 -10.18 -17.25 -14.69
C LEU A 147 -9.13 -16.67 -15.67
N GLU A 148 -8.46 -17.54 -16.41
CA GLU A 148 -7.43 -17.21 -17.39
C GLU A 148 -7.95 -16.28 -18.50
N GLY A 149 -7.25 -15.18 -18.77
CA GLY A 149 -7.62 -14.20 -19.79
C GLY A 149 -8.88 -13.38 -19.47
N ILE A 150 -9.43 -13.45 -18.26
CA ILE A 150 -10.67 -12.75 -17.88
C ILE A 150 -10.35 -11.37 -17.29
N ASN A 151 -11.13 -10.35 -17.67
CA ASN A 151 -11.02 -9.00 -17.10
C ASN A 151 -11.65 -8.89 -15.71
N PHE A 152 -11.18 -7.93 -14.91
CA PHE A 152 -11.59 -7.77 -13.51
C PHE A 152 -13.10 -7.51 -13.35
N LYS A 153 -13.72 -6.83 -14.32
CA LYS A 153 -15.15 -6.54 -14.30
C LYS A 153 -15.99 -7.81 -14.43
N ARG A 154 -15.56 -8.78 -15.24
CA ARG A 154 -16.23 -10.09 -15.37
C ARG A 154 -16.00 -10.94 -14.13
N ILE A 155 -14.78 -10.95 -13.58
CA ILE A 155 -14.47 -11.66 -12.33
C ILE A 155 -15.34 -11.12 -11.18
N ALA A 156 -15.49 -9.81 -11.06
CA ALA A 156 -16.35 -9.16 -10.06
C ALA A 156 -17.80 -9.67 -10.11
N LYS A 157 -18.37 -9.79 -11.31
CA LYS A 157 -19.71 -10.35 -11.49
C LYS A 157 -19.80 -11.83 -11.09
N LYS A 158 -18.78 -12.63 -11.42
CA LYS A 158 -18.75 -14.07 -11.11
C LYS A 158 -18.64 -14.33 -9.60
N LEU A 159 -17.83 -13.54 -8.90
CA LEU A 159 -17.58 -13.70 -7.48
C LEU A 159 -18.50 -12.85 -6.59
N LEU A 160 -19.47 -12.14 -7.19
CA LEU A 160 -20.40 -11.25 -6.49
C LEU A 160 -19.71 -10.20 -5.60
N TYR A 161 -18.53 -9.74 -6.02
CA TYR A 161 -17.75 -8.68 -5.37
C TYR A 161 -17.79 -7.39 -6.17
N ASP A 162 -17.50 -6.26 -5.51
CA ASP A 162 -17.28 -5.00 -6.21
C ASP A 162 -15.95 -5.02 -6.98
N ALA A 163 -15.87 -4.17 -8.01
CA ALA A 163 -14.71 -4.11 -8.89
C ALA A 163 -13.41 -3.68 -8.17
N MET A 164 -13.51 -2.86 -7.11
CA MET A 164 -12.34 -2.41 -6.36
C MET A 164 -11.76 -3.55 -5.52
N THR A 165 -12.62 -4.39 -4.93
CA THR A 165 -12.20 -5.59 -4.19
C THR A 165 -11.49 -6.59 -5.10
N ILE A 166 -12.04 -6.89 -6.29
CA ILE A 166 -11.36 -7.76 -7.27
C ILE A 166 -10.05 -7.15 -7.76
N THR A 167 -10.02 -5.84 -8.01
CA THR A 167 -8.78 -5.16 -8.40
C THR A 167 -7.70 -5.37 -7.34
N ARG A 168 -8.02 -5.16 -6.05
CA ARG A 168 -7.07 -5.39 -4.96
C ARG A 168 -6.60 -6.84 -4.88
N ALA A 169 -7.52 -7.81 -5.02
CA ALA A 169 -7.20 -9.23 -5.03
C ALA A 169 -6.27 -9.62 -6.19
N ALA A 170 -6.58 -9.15 -7.40
CA ALA A 170 -5.76 -9.42 -8.59
C ALA A 170 -4.35 -8.82 -8.47
N TYR A 171 -4.23 -7.58 -7.96
CA TYR A 171 -2.92 -7.00 -7.70
C TYR A 171 -2.17 -7.71 -6.58
N TYR A 172 -2.84 -8.23 -5.54
CA TYR A 172 -2.17 -9.06 -4.54
C TYR A 172 -1.56 -10.31 -5.17
N LEU A 173 -2.36 -11.06 -5.96
CA LEU A 173 -1.89 -12.26 -6.64
C LEU A 173 -0.72 -11.95 -7.59
N HIS A 174 -0.80 -10.84 -8.32
CA HIS A 174 0.28 -10.41 -9.20
C HIS A 174 1.58 -10.14 -8.44
N ASN A 175 1.51 -9.40 -7.34
CA ASN A 175 2.68 -9.01 -6.57
C ASN A 175 3.32 -10.19 -5.81
N MET A 176 2.52 -11.20 -5.45
CA MET A 176 3.00 -12.46 -4.87
C MET A 176 3.46 -13.47 -5.95
N GLY A 177 3.39 -13.10 -7.23
CA GLY A 177 3.82 -13.92 -8.35
C GLY A 177 2.95 -15.16 -8.56
N PHE A 178 1.65 -15.08 -8.30
CA PHE A 178 0.67 -16.11 -8.69
C PHE A 178 0.16 -15.90 -10.12
N CYS A 179 0.20 -14.66 -10.61
CA CYS A 179 -0.31 -14.31 -11.93
C CYS A 179 0.39 -13.07 -12.51
N THR A 180 0.18 -12.81 -13.80
CA THR A 180 0.54 -11.56 -14.46
C THR A 180 -0.72 -10.81 -14.92
N LEU A 181 -0.60 -9.48 -15.05
CA LEU A 181 -1.70 -8.60 -15.45
C LEU A 181 -1.44 -8.00 -16.83
N GLN A 182 -2.07 -8.57 -17.85
CA GLN A 182 -1.88 -8.16 -19.24
C GLN A 182 -2.88 -7.06 -19.66
N GLY A 183 -2.50 -6.24 -20.65
CA GLY A 183 -3.34 -5.16 -21.19
C GLY A 183 -3.06 -3.77 -20.61
N THR A 184 -3.57 -2.72 -21.26
CA THR A 184 -3.33 -1.31 -20.89
C THR A 184 -4.56 -0.66 -20.26
N LYS A 185 -5.67 -0.57 -21.00
CA LYS A 185 -6.95 -0.01 -20.50
C LYS A 185 -7.76 -1.04 -19.70
N GLU A 186 -7.90 -2.25 -20.23
CA GLU A 186 -8.51 -3.36 -19.51
C GLU A 186 -7.42 -4.35 -19.13
N LYS A 187 -7.32 -4.65 -17.83
CA LYS A 187 -6.39 -5.64 -17.31
C LYS A 187 -7.05 -7.01 -17.33
N LEU A 188 -6.33 -7.98 -17.90
CA LEU A 188 -6.66 -9.41 -17.92
C LEU A 188 -5.76 -10.16 -16.96
N LEU A 189 -6.30 -11.20 -16.33
CA LEU A 189 -5.58 -12.05 -15.38
C LEU A 189 -4.96 -13.24 -16.12
N HIS A 190 -3.66 -13.47 -15.94
CA HIS A 190 -2.92 -14.55 -16.62
C HIS A 190 -2.15 -15.39 -15.60
N PHE A 191 -2.37 -16.70 -15.58
CA PHE A 191 -1.69 -17.67 -14.74
C PHE A 191 -0.67 -18.44 -15.56
N GLU A 192 0.61 -18.33 -15.16
CA GLU A 192 1.72 -19.00 -15.86
C GLU A 192 1.97 -20.41 -15.32
N ASN A 193 1.62 -20.64 -14.05
CA ASN A 193 1.80 -21.92 -13.35
C ASN A 193 0.59 -22.83 -13.52
N ALA A 194 0.82 -24.15 -13.46
CA ALA A 194 -0.25 -25.14 -13.41
C ALA A 194 -1.03 -25.07 -12.09
N ASN A 195 -2.29 -25.53 -12.09
CA ASN A 195 -3.16 -25.48 -10.91
C ASN A 195 -2.54 -26.12 -9.65
N ALA A 196 -1.80 -27.22 -9.81
CA ALA A 196 -1.13 -27.89 -8.69
C ALA A 196 -0.05 -26.99 -8.06
N GLU A 197 0.80 -26.38 -8.88
CA GLU A 197 1.85 -25.46 -8.42
C GLU A 197 1.26 -24.20 -7.76
N LEU A 198 0.17 -23.68 -8.34
CA LEU A 198 -0.57 -22.55 -7.76
C LEU A 198 -1.09 -22.89 -6.36
N TRP A 199 -1.63 -24.11 -6.18
CA TRP A 199 -2.12 -24.58 -4.88
C TRP A 199 -0.98 -24.71 -3.87
N GLU A 200 0.09 -25.42 -4.20
CA GLU A 200 1.24 -25.62 -3.30
C GLU A 200 1.83 -24.30 -2.81
N LYS A 201 1.89 -23.29 -3.68
CA LYS A 201 2.37 -21.96 -3.33
C LYS A 201 1.36 -21.16 -2.49
N ALA A 202 0.06 -21.35 -2.72
CA ALA A 202 -0.99 -20.54 -2.10
C ALA A 202 -1.42 -21.05 -0.74
N GLU A 203 -1.44 -22.37 -0.52
CA GLU A 203 -1.91 -23.02 0.70
C GLU A 203 -1.27 -22.43 1.98
N PRO A 204 0.06 -22.22 2.07
CA PRO A 204 0.68 -21.64 3.27
C PRO A 204 0.25 -20.21 3.58
N MET A 205 -0.31 -19.50 2.59
CA MET A 205 -0.75 -18.12 2.71
C MET A 205 -2.26 -18.00 2.98
N MET A 206 -3.01 -19.10 2.96
CA MET A 206 -4.46 -19.07 3.17
C MET A 206 -4.80 -18.96 4.66
N ASN A 207 -5.79 -18.13 4.96
CA ASN A 207 -6.42 -18.05 6.28
C ASN A 207 -7.51 -19.10 6.43
N ASN A 208 -7.54 -19.72 7.61
CA ASN A 208 -8.64 -20.58 8.02
C ASN A 208 -9.89 -19.72 8.32
N PRO A 209 -11.04 -19.98 7.66
CA PRO A 209 -12.28 -19.27 7.95
C PRO A 209 -12.87 -19.62 9.33
N VAL A 210 -12.48 -20.75 9.93
CA VAL A 210 -12.95 -21.20 11.25
C VAL A 210 -12.19 -20.47 12.35
N LYS A 211 -12.89 -19.57 13.05
CA LYS A 211 -12.30 -18.76 14.14
C LYS A 211 -12.17 -19.54 15.46
N LYS A 212 -13.12 -20.43 15.74
CA LYS A 212 -13.19 -21.20 16.99
C LYS A 212 -13.99 -22.47 16.75
N THR A 213 -13.51 -23.57 17.32
CA THR A 213 -14.25 -24.83 17.42
C THR A 213 -14.66 -25.03 18.88
N LEU A 214 -15.92 -25.43 19.09
CA LEU A 214 -16.47 -25.75 20.39
C LEU A 214 -16.96 -27.19 20.38
N HIS A 215 -16.92 -27.83 21.55
CA HIS A 215 -17.44 -29.19 21.74
C HIS A 215 -18.57 -29.14 22.76
N TYR A 216 -19.64 -29.87 22.47
CA TYR A 216 -20.81 -29.95 23.32
C TYR A 216 -21.22 -31.41 23.48
N SER A 217 -21.65 -31.77 24.68
CA SER A 217 -22.19 -33.09 25.01
C SER A 217 -23.66 -32.91 25.41
N GLY A 218 -24.58 -33.40 24.58
CA GLY A 218 -26.02 -33.29 24.80
C GLY A 218 -26.78 -33.27 23.48
N TRP A 219 -28.10 -33.22 23.56
CA TRP A 219 -28.96 -33.11 22.39
C TRP A 219 -29.04 -31.65 21.94
N ILE A 220 -28.81 -31.43 20.65
CA ILE A 220 -29.03 -30.13 20.01
C ILE A 220 -30.48 -30.12 19.52
N ASN A 221 -31.30 -29.20 20.02
CA ASN A 221 -32.69 -29.03 19.61
C ASN A 221 -32.88 -27.67 18.92
N ASP A 222 -32.13 -27.44 17.85
CA ASP A 222 -32.27 -26.25 17.00
C ASP A 222 -32.13 -26.63 15.53
N ASP A 223 -33.27 -26.68 14.82
CA ASP A 223 -33.35 -27.01 13.39
C ASP A 223 -32.74 -25.92 12.48
N ASN A 224 -32.36 -24.75 13.03
CA ASN A 224 -31.77 -23.66 12.24
C ASN A 224 -30.26 -23.77 12.09
N LEU A 225 -29.63 -24.79 12.67
CA LEU A 225 -28.20 -25.01 12.55
C LEU A 225 -27.82 -25.63 11.21
N TYR A 226 -26.81 -25.07 10.56
CA TYR A 226 -26.27 -25.61 9.33
C TYR A 226 -25.24 -26.69 9.65
N LYS A 227 -25.41 -27.89 9.07
CA LYS A 227 -24.36 -28.92 9.07
C LYS A 227 -23.07 -28.34 8.48
N SER A 228 -21.94 -28.78 9.00
CA SER A 228 -20.60 -28.36 8.59
C SER A 228 -19.66 -29.55 8.52
N ASN A 229 -18.40 -29.30 8.12
CA ASN A 229 -17.36 -30.34 8.06
C ASN A 229 -17.81 -31.58 7.28
N ILE A 230 -17.47 -32.79 7.76
CA ILE A 230 -17.78 -34.05 7.10
C ILE A 230 -19.28 -34.30 6.95
N ASN A 231 -20.13 -33.88 7.89
CA ASN A 231 -21.58 -34.09 7.74
C ASN A 231 -22.16 -33.22 6.62
N ALA A 232 -21.64 -32.00 6.44
CA ALA A 232 -22.00 -31.20 5.28
C ALA A 232 -21.49 -31.84 3.99
N LEU A 233 -20.26 -32.33 3.97
CA LEU A 233 -19.68 -32.96 2.79
C LEU A 233 -20.44 -34.23 2.39
N ALA A 234 -20.79 -35.09 3.34
CA ALA A 234 -21.60 -36.28 3.14
C ALA A 234 -23.01 -35.94 2.60
N GLN A 235 -23.56 -34.76 2.91
CA GLN A 235 -24.83 -34.33 2.34
C GLN A 235 -24.73 -33.97 0.84
N TYR A 236 -23.57 -33.53 0.38
CA TYR A 236 -23.33 -33.11 -1.01
C TYR A 236 -22.52 -34.13 -1.84
N SER A 237 -22.22 -35.30 -1.29
CA SER A 237 -21.40 -36.34 -1.95
C SER A 237 -21.82 -37.75 -1.51
N ASP A 238 -21.31 -38.78 -2.18
CA ASP A 238 -21.55 -40.18 -1.80
C ASP A 238 -20.61 -40.66 -0.67
N LEU A 239 -20.10 -39.74 0.16
CA LEU A 239 -19.29 -40.08 1.32
C LEU A 239 -20.17 -40.49 2.49
N ASN A 240 -19.68 -41.44 3.29
CA ASN A 240 -20.35 -41.80 4.53
C ASN A 240 -20.31 -40.62 5.51
N ASP A 241 -21.43 -40.41 6.19
CA ASP A 241 -21.52 -39.44 7.28
C ASP A 241 -20.69 -39.90 8.49
N ASP A 242 -20.29 -38.95 9.33
CA ASP A 242 -19.59 -39.23 10.59
C ASP A 242 -20.60 -39.38 11.74
N VAL A 243 -20.23 -40.15 12.75
CA VAL A 243 -21.03 -40.33 13.97
C VAL A 243 -21.08 -39.04 14.79
N ILE A 244 -20.03 -38.22 14.69
CA ILE A 244 -19.98 -36.90 15.32
C ILE A 244 -20.66 -35.87 14.42
N GLU A 245 -21.64 -35.16 14.96
CA GLU A 245 -22.31 -34.05 14.26
C GLU A 245 -21.54 -32.74 14.45
N TYR A 246 -21.35 -32.02 13.35
CA TYR A 246 -20.65 -30.75 13.25
C TYR A 246 -21.59 -29.68 12.71
N TYR A 247 -21.68 -28.55 13.40
CA TYR A 247 -22.52 -27.42 13.00
C TYR A 247 -21.74 -26.11 12.89
N ALA A 248 -22.09 -25.29 11.90
CA ALA A 248 -21.59 -23.93 11.77
C ALA A 248 -22.55 -22.94 12.44
N VAL A 249 -21.99 -22.06 13.28
CA VAL A 249 -22.73 -21.01 13.98
C VAL A 249 -22.09 -19.65 13.79
N GLU A 250 -22.91 -18.60 13.89
CA GLU A 250 -22.40 -17.23 13.90
C GLU A 250 -21.64 -16.92 15.22
N PRO A 251 -20.65 -16.00 15.18
CA PRO A 251 -19.97 -15.58 16.39
C PRO A 251 -20.93 -14.99 17.42
N GLY A 252 -20.90 -15.52 18.65
CA GLY A 252 -21.78 -15.05 19.73
C GLY A 252 -23.12 -15.76 19.82
N TYR A 253 -23.34 -16.81 19.03
CA TYR A 253 -24.50 -17.70 19.19
C TYR A 253 -24.53 -18.29 20.61
N THR A 254 -25.62 -18.04 21.34
CA THR A 254 -25.78 -18.36 22.77
C THR A 254 -26.79 -19.47 23.04
N ARG A 255 -27.41 -20.05 22.01
CA ARG A 255 -28.51 -21.00 22.21
C ARG A 255 -27.98 -22.42 22.38
N LEU A 256 -27.52 -22.73 23.59
CA LEU A 256 -27.27 -24.09 24.04
C LEU A 256 -27.57 -24.22 25.55
N ILE A 257 -28.84 -24.22 25.93
CA ILE A 257 -29.34 -24.99 27.09
C ILE A 257 -30.81 -25.38 26.79
N GLY A 258 -31.03 -26.67 26.55
CA GLY A 258 -32.25 -27.36 26.96
C GLY A 258 -32.06 -27.91 28.36
#